data_AF-R1CRP0-F1
#
_entry.id   AF-R1CRP0-F1
#
_cell.length_a   1.000
_cell.length_b   1.000
_cell.length_c   1.000
_cell.angle_alpha   90.00
_cell.angle_beta   90.00
_cell.angle_gamma   90.00
#
_symmetry.space_group_name_H-M   'P 1'
#
loop_
_entity.id
_entity.type
_entity.pdbx_description
1 polymer ?
#
loop_
_entity_poly.entity_id
_entity_poly.type
_entity_poly.pdbx_seq_one_letter_code
_entity_poly.pdbx_strand_id
1 'polypeptide(L)'
;MRFELLDNGMDSLNSGLKFYEKFLDHEDNYEFRQETYLKLATISIQNAIEILSIKILSDIDEMLIYPDRFRPELEKIKDNIKNEKGLMIYDILVNYDNNILTISYSQCIRLLKKHFNITDIEKSNLMKLGKIRNQLTHLGLARDINYHHILLTINSALDFIVEFFYSKLKDERFKEMDFIYEKAQDLFELGEIFANSIWSAFWGYKFELINNSLKQAILELKENEEIKSSGIIVNLYIEKNTEASTYTIEFIDSETEEQINEVSPLNLPRLDVTIISSDSVHGPVYAVIDHRKHDKEVFVY
;
A
#
# COMPACT_ATOMS: atom_id res chain seq x y z
N MET A 1 15.15 24.77 21.34
CA MET A 1 14.62 23.54 20.75
C MET A 1 14.90 23.62 19.27
N ARG A 2 15.58 22.63 18.70
CA ARG A 2 15.89 22.59 17.26
C ARG A 2 15.21 21.35 16.70
N PHE A 3 14.44 21.55 15.65
CA PHE A 3 13.72 20.48 14.98
C PHE A 3 14.56 20.08 13.77
N GLU A 4 15.40 19.06 13.93
CA GLU A 4 16.28 18.61 12.85
C GLU A 4 15.48 17.90 11.75
N LEU A 5 16.02 17.91 10.53
CA LEU A 5 15.31 17.41 9.35
C LEU A 5 14.94 15.92 9.50
N LEU A 6 15.87 15.09 10.00
CA LEU A 6 15.62 13.67 10.20
C LEU A 6 14.57 13.44 11.30
N ASP A 7 14.72 14.10 12.44
CA ASP A 7 13.78 14.01 13.57
C ASP A 7 12.35 14.38 13.13
N ASN A 8 12.18 15.46 12.35
CA ASN A 8 10.88 15.84 11.82
C ASN A 8 10.26 14.78 10.90
N GLY A 9 11.09 14.11 10.11
CA GLY A 9 10.67 13.00 9.25
C GLY A 9 10.20 11.80 10.08
N MET A 10 10.96 11.46 11.13
CA MET A 10 10.65 10.35 12.03
C MET A 10 9.42 10.63 12.90
N ASP A 11 9.26 11.86 13.41
CA ASP A 11 8.09 12.29 14.16
C ASP A 11 6.82 12.26 13.31
N SER A 12 6.93 12.69 12.05
CA SER A 12 5.84 12.60 11.08
C SER A 12 5.46 11.15 10.80
N LEU A 13 6.45 10.27 10.63
CA LEU A 13 6.22 8.84 10.44
C LEU A 13 5.53 8.22 11.65
N ASN A 14 6.09 8.40 12.84
CA ASN A 14 5.54 7.88 14.10
C ASN A 14 4.10 8.36 14.34
N SER A 15 3.81 9.63 14.06
CA SER A 15 2.45 10.17 14.12
C SER A 15 1.52 9.51 13.11
N GLY A 16 2.00 9.31 11.87
CA GLY A 16 1.28 8.59 10.83
C GLY A 16 0.94 7.15 11.22
N LEU A 17 1.92 6.42 11.76
CA LEU A 17 1.74 5.05 12.23
C LEU A 17 0.74 4.96 13.39
N LYS A 18 0.82 5.86 14.37
CA LYS A 18 -0.15 5.92 15.49
C LYS A 18 -1.58 6.17 15.01
N PHE A 19 -1.77 7.07 14.04
CA PHE A 19 -3.11 7.29 13.49
C PHE A 19 -3.57 6.10 12.65
N TYR A 20 -2.67 5.44 11.94
CA TYR A 20 -3.01 4.29 11.14
C TYR A 20 -3.41 3.09 12.00
N GLU A 21 -2.65 2.82 13.06
CA GLU A 21 -2.98 1.83 14.09
C GLU A 21 -4.36 2.07 14.69
N LYS A 22 -4.67 3.29 15.13
CA LYS A 22 -6.00 3.64 15.66
C LYS A 22 -7.13 3.45 14.63
N PHE A 23 -6.84 3.67 13.35
CA PHE A 23 -7.81 3.40 12.29
C PHE A 23 -8.11 1.89 12.16
N LEU A 24 -7.07 1.05 12.24
CA LEU A 24 -7.16 -0.41 12.09
C LEU A 24 -7.77 -1.09 13.32
N ASP A 25 -7.49 -0.59 14.52
CA ASP A 25 -7.87 -1.18 15.80
C ASP A 25 -9.30 -0.83 16.27
N HIS A 26 -9.93 0.16 15.63
CA HIS A 26 -11.34 0.57 15.78
C HIS A 26 -12.01 0.29 17.14
N GLU A 27 -11.52 0.95 18.20
CA GLU A 27 -12.19 0.98 19.50
C GLU A 27 -13.17 2.16 19.61
N ASP A 28 -14.33 1.95 20.24
CA ASP A 28 -15.37 2.99 20.44
C ASP A 28 -14.92 4.19 21.30
N ASN A 29 -13.75 4.10 21.96
CA ASN A 29 -13.25 5.10 22.90
C ASN A 29 -12.30 6.14 22.29
N TYR A 30 -12.15 6.15 20.96
CA TYR A 30 -11.22 7.07 20.30
C TYR A 30 -11.74 8.52 20.19
N GLU A 31 -10.80 9.47 20.22
CA GLU A 31 -11.07 10.93 20.21
C GLU A 31 -11.73 11.43 18.91
N PHE A 32 -11.44 10.78 17.78
CA PHE A 32 -11.97 11.14 16.47
C PHE A 32 -12.77 10.01 15.83
N ARG A 33 -13.58 10.37 14.83
CA ARG A 33 -14.17 9.39 13.92
C ARG A 33 -13.06 8.61 13.19
N GLN A 34 -13.30 7.35 12.89
CA GLN A 34 -12.33 6.48 12.24
C GLN A 34 -11.78 7.06 10.94
N GLU A 35 -12.62 7.64 10.09
CA GLU A 35 -12.18 8.22 8.81
C GLU A 35 -11.20 9.38 9.01
N THR A 36 -11.31 10.10 10.12
CA THR A 36 -10.37 11.17 10.49
C THR A 36 -9.00 10.59 10.78
N TYR A 37 -8.91 9.43 11.45
CA TYR A 37 -7.64 8.75 11.68
C TYR A 37 -6.98 8.33 10.36
N LEU A 38 -7.73 7.76 9.42
CA LEU A 38 -7.19 7.41 8.09
C LEU A 38 -6.66 8.65 7.35
N LYS A 39 -7.41 9.76 7.42
CA LYS A 39 -7.00 11.03 6.82
C LYS A 39 -5.70 11.54 7.44
N LEU A 40 -5.62 11.57 8.77
CA LEU A 40 -4.44 12.03 9.50
C LEU A 40 -3.23 11.13 9.24
N ALA A 41 -3.43 9.81 9.22
CA ALA A 41 -2.40 8.84 8.84
C ALA A 41 -1.85 9.13 7.45
N THR A 42 -2.73 9.30 6.45
CA THR A 42 -2.34 9.59 5.06
C THR A 42 -1.50 10.86 4.95
N ILE A 43 -1.91 11.93 5.62
CA ILE A 43 -1.20 13.22 5.61
C ILE A 43 0.18 13.07 6.25
N SER A 44 0.25 12.47 7.44
CA SER A 44 1.49 12.34 8.21
C SER A 44 2.49 11.42 7.52
N ILE A 45 2.05 10.29 6.94
CA ILE A 45 2.92 9.37 6.19
C ILE A 45 3.45 10.04 4.91
N GLN A 46 2.60 10.77 4.18
CA GLN A 46 3.07 11.52 3.00
C GLN A 46 4.10 12.58 3.36
N ASN A 47 3.87 13.34 4.44
CA ASN A 47 4.81 14.33 4.95
C ASN A 47 6.13 13.68 5.39
N ALA A 48 6.07 12.52 6.07
CA ALA A 48 7.26 11.77 6.45
C ALA A 48 8.11 11.43 5.22
N ILE A 49 7.49 10.86 4.18
CA ILE A 49 8.19 10.53 2.93
C ILE A 49 8.81 11.77 2.30
N GLU A 50 8.11 12.91 2.29
CA GLU A 50 8.65 14.16 1.76
C GLU A 50 9.92 14.58 2.49
N ILE A 51 9.88 14.61 3.82
CA ILE A 51 10.99 15.05 4.67
C ILE A 51 12.17 14.08 4.60
N LEU A 52 11.90 12.77 4.70
CA LEU A 52 12.94 11.73 4.58
C LEU A 52 13.57 11.74 3.18
N SER A 53 12.79 12.01 2.12
CA SER A 53 13.33 12.20 0.76
C SER A 53 14.28 13.38 0.70
N ILE A 54 13.89 14.51 1.29
CA ILE A 54 14.73 15.72 1.34
C ILE A 54 16.04 15.37 2.05
N LYS A 55 15.99 14.67 3.19
CA LYS A 55 17.19 14.26 3.92
C LYS A 55 18.14 13.42 3.08
N ILE A 56 17.62 12.39 2.41
CA ILE A 56 18.44 11.52 1.55
C ILE A 56 19.01 12.31 0.34
N LEU A 57 18.22 13.19 -0.26
CA LEU A 57 18.67 14.01 -1.39
C LEU A 57 19.73 15.04 -0.98
N SER A 58 19.59 15.65 0.21
CA SER A 58 20.59 16.59 0.73
C SER A 58 21.93 15.92 1.01
N ASP A 59 21.94 14.64 1.35
CA ASP A 59 23.17 13.88 1.56
C ASP A 59 23.93 13.60 0.25
N ILE A 60 23.26 13.68 -0.90
CA ILE A 60 23.93 13.64 -2.22
C ILE A 60 24.48 15.02 -2.58
N ASP A 61 23.61 16.02 -2.58
CA ASP A 61 23.93 17.42 -2.84
C ASP A 61 22.82 18.27 -2.23
N GLU A 62 23.17 19.09 -1.25
CA GLU A 62 22.25 19.97 -0.55
C GLU A 62 21.49 20.93 -1.48
N MET A 63 22.03 21.24 -2.65
CA MET A 63 21.34 22.10 -3.61
C MET A 63 20.16 21.41 -4.31
N LEU A 64 20.06 20.08 -4.23
CA LEU A 64 18.95 19.33 -4.85
C LEU A 64 17.60 19.59 -4.19
N ILE A 65 17.59 20.00 -2.92
CA ILE A 65 16.36 20.17 -2.16
C ILE A 65 15.75 21.56 -2.30
N TYR A 66 16.36 22.45 -3.09
CA TYR A 66 15.86 23.81 -3.33
C TYR A 66 15.40 23.96 -4.79
N PRO A 67 14.17 24.46 -5.04
CA PRO A 67 13.67 24.67 -6.39
C PRO A 67 14.55 25.64 -7.20
N ASP A 68 14.98 26.72 -6.55
CA ASP A 68 15.84 27.77 -7.12
C ASP A 68 17.28 27.60 -6.64
N ARG A 69 17.90 26.50 -6.99
CA ARG A 69 19.27 26.09 -6.61
C ARG A 69 20.42 27.01 -7.05
N PHE A 70 20.13 28.20 -7.58
CA PHE A 70 21.13 29.22 -7.92
C PHE A 70 20.80 30.58 -7.29
N ARG A 71 19.99 30.59 -6.22
CA ARG A 71 19.73 31.81 -5.46
C ARG A 71 21.03 32.34 -4.86
N PRO A 72 21.37 33.63 -5.03
CA PRO A 72 22.58 34.23 -4.48
C PRO A 72 22.72 34.02 -2.96
N GLU A 73 21.61 33.99 -2.23
CA GLU A 73 21.59 33.74 -0.79
C GLU A 73 22.06 32.32 -0.44
N LEU A 74 21.63 31.31 -1.20
CA LEU A 74 22.03 29.92 -1.02
C LEU A 74 23.50 29.70 -1.38
N GLU A 75 23.95 30.26 -2.51
CA GLU A 75 25.36 30.19 -2.92
C GLU A 75 26.27 30.87 -1.89
N LYS A 76 25.86 32.02 -1.36
CA LYS A 76 26.60 32.71 -0.29
C LYS A 76 26.69 31.87 0.98
N ILE A 77 25.62 31.22 1.40
CA ILE A 77 25.64 30.32 2.56
C ILE A 77 26.58 29.14 2.29
N LYS A 78 26.45 28.51 1.12
CA LYS A 78 27.30 27.40 0.68
C LYS A 78 28.78 27.76 0.69
N ASP A 79 29.13 28.94 0.17
CA ASP A 79 30.51 29.45 0.17
C ASP A 79 31.03 29.70 1.59
N ASN A 80 30.19 30.24 2.47
CA ASN A 80 30.56 30.52 3.86
C ASN A 80 30.84 29.25 4.67
N ILE A 81 30.14 28.14 4.38
CA ILE A 81 30.29 26.87 5.11
C ILE A 81 31.19 25.86 4.42
N LYS A 82 31.76 26.19 3.27
CA LYS A 82 32.54 25.25 2.45
C LYS A 82 33.68 24.55 3.20
N ASN A 83 34.21 25.18 4.25
CA ASN A 83 35.28 24.64 5.09
C ASN A 83 34.82 24.15 6.48
N GLU A 84 33.54 24.33 6.82
CA GLU A 84 32.92 23.90 8.07
C GLU A 84 32.49 22.43 7.93
N LYS A 85 33.19 21.52 8.60
CA LYS A 85 32.84 20.09 8.51
C LYS A 85 31.52 19.80 9.21
N GLY A 86 30.59 19.19 8.48
CA GLY A 86 29.32 18.69 9.04
C GLY A 86 28.25 19.75 9.23
N LEU A 87 28.48 20.98 8.78
CA LEU A 87 27.46 22.04 8.79
C LEU A 87 26.73 22.04 7.46
N MET A 88 25.40 21.84 7.48
CA MET A 88 24.57 21.87 6.27
C MET A 88 23.92 23.25 6.07
N ILE A 89 23.55 23.59 4.83
CA ILE A 89 22.80 24.78 4.45
C ILE A 89 21.49 24.86 5.22
N TYR A 90 20.73 23.76 5.30
CA TYR A 90 19.46 23.76 6.02
C TYR A 90 19.65 24.01 7.53
N ASP A 91 20.79 23.60 8.11
CA ASP A 91 21.15 23.85 9.50
C ASP A 91 21.31 25.33 9.80
N ILE A 92 21.79 26.08 8.82
CA ILE A 92 21.88 27.54 8.88
C ILE A 92 20.51 28.14 8.69
N LEU A 93 19.77 27.74 7.65
CA LEU A 93 18.50 28.34 7.27
C LEU A 93 17.44 28.28 8.39
N VAL A 94 17.46 27.28 9.25
CA VAL A 94 16.56 27.19 10.42
C VAL A 94 16.72 28.39 11.38
N ASN A 95 17.87 29.05 11.38
CA ASN A 95 18.18 30.17 12.28
C ASN A 95 17.89 31.55 11.66
N TYR A 96 17.51 31.64 10.39
CA TYR A 96 17.23 32.90 9.71
C TYR A 96 15.76 32.98 9.31
N ASP A 97 15.14 34.15 9.51
CA ASP A 97 13.86 34.47 8.90
C ASP A 97 14.08 34.68 7.39
N ASN A 98 13.80 33.64 6.61
CA ASN A 98 14.05 33.62 5.17
C ASN A 98 12.89 32.91 4.45
N ASN A 99 12.63 33.34 3.21
CA ASN A 99 11.57 32.78 2.35
C ASN A 99 12.13 31.68 1.42
N ILE A 100 13.09 30.89 1.89
CA ILE A 100 13.63 29.77 1.11
C ILE A 100 12.75 28.55 1.34
N LEU A 101 12.14 28.07 0.25
CA LEU A 101 11.30 26.89 0.24
C LEU A 101 12.10 25.67 -0.22
N THR A 102 11.75 24.51 0.31
CA THR A 102 12.21 23.24 -0.22
C THR A 102 11.37 22.80 -1.42
N ILE A 103 11.87 21.81 -2.15
CA ILE A 103 11.13 21.13 -3.20
C ILE A 103 9.87 20.46 -2.65
N SER A 104 8.84 20.37 -3.50
CA SER A 104 7.58 19.68 -3.17
C SER A 104 7.73 18.16 -3.18
N TYR A 105 6.82 17.46 -2.50
CA TYR A 105 6.67 16.00 -2.56
C TYR A 105 6.83 15.41 -3.97
N SER A 106 6.12 15.93 -4.96
CA SER A 106 6.18 15.40 -6.33
C SER A 106 7.57 15.55 -6.97
N GLN A 107 8.31 16.60 -6.60
CA GLN A 107 9.69 16.81 -7.02
C GLN A 107 10.62 15.86 -6.26
N CYS A 108 10.40 15.65 -4.96
CA CYS A 108 11.13 14.65 -4.16
C CYS A 108 11.07 13.26 -4.82
N ILE A 109 9.87 12.76 -5.13
CA ILE A 109 9.72 11.42 -5.73
C ILE A 109 10.41 11.32 -7.10
N ARG A 110 10.33 12.37 -7.93
CA ARG A 110 11.02 12.40 -9.24
C ARG A 110 12.53 12.39 -9.10
N LEU A 111 13.07 13.16 -8.15
CA LEU A 111 14.50 13.20 -7.88
C LEU A 111 14.99 11.88 -7.27
N LEU A 112 14.23 11.30 -6.34
CA LEU A 112 14.56 9.98 -5.82
C LEU A 112 14.66 8.94 -6.94
N LYS A 113 13.69 8.87 -7.86
CA LYS A 113 13.76 7.98 -9.04
C LYS A 113 14.97 8.26 -9.95
N LYS A 114 15.41 9.53 -10.03
CA LYS A 114 16.55 9.93 -10.85
C LYS A 114 17.88 9.49 -10.22
N HIS A 115 17.99 9.56 -8.90
CA HIS A 115 19.23 9.34 -8.17
C HIS A 115 19.35 7.93 -7.56
N PHE A 116 18.24 7.21 -7.43
CA PHE A 116 18.17 5.87 -6.85
C PHE A 116 17.41 4.91 -7.77
N ASN A 117 17.67 3.61 -7.59
CA ASN A 117 17.03 2.54 -8.37
C ASN A 117 15.60 2.23 -7.90
N ILE A 118 14.75 3.24 -7.84
CA ILE A 118 13.32 3.10 -7.51
C ILE A 118 12.60 2.60 -8.76
N THR A 119 11.68 1.66 -8.65
CA THR A 119 10.89 1.15 -9.78
C THR A 119 9.82 2.15 -10.24
N ASP A 120 9.31 2.02 -11.47
CA ASP A 120 8.19 2.87 -11.91
C ASP A 120 6.90 2.58 -11.14
N ILE A 121 6.75 1.36 -10.62
CA ILE A 121 5.63 0.94 -9.75
C ILE A 121 5.70 1.69 -8.42
N GLU A 122 6.85 1.64 -7.73
CA GLU A 122 7.07 2.38 -6.47
C GLU A 122 6.82 3.88 -6.66
N LYS A 123 7.42 4.48 -7.70
CA LYS A 123 7.17 5.88 -8.05
C LYS A 123 5.68 6.16 -8.25
N SER A 124 4.97 5.29 -8.97
CA SER A 124 3.53 5.45 -9.22
C SER A 124 2.73 5.41 -7.92
N ASN A 125 3.04 4.46 -7.03
CA ASN A 125 2.39 4.29 -5.72
C ASN A 125 2.61 5.53 -4.84
N LEU A 126 3.83 6.04 -4.75
CA LEU A 126 4.14 7.27 -4.02
C LEU A 126 3.41 8.49 -4.63
N MET A 127 3.44 8.65 -5.95
CA MET A 127 2.68 9.71 -6.61
C MET A 127 1.17 9.60 -6.37
N LYS A 128 0.63 8.38 -6.25
CA LYS A 128 -0.78 8.13 -5.88
C LYS A 128 -1.07 8.58 -4.44
N LEU A 129 -0.17 8.32 -3.50
CA LEU A 129 -0.30 8.82 -2.12
C LEU A 129 -0.44 10.35 -2.08
N GLY A 130 0.42 11.06 -2.82
CA GLY A 130 0.34 12.52 -2.92
C GLY A 130 -1.00 13.02 -3.49
N LYS A 131 -1.56 12.33 -4.49
CA LYS A 131 -2.89 12.64 -5.04
C LYS A 131 -4.00 12.40 -4.01
N ILE A 132 -3.98 11.26 -3.33
CA ILE A 132 -4.99 10.91 -2.31
C ILE A 132 -4.94 11.93 -1.16
N ARG A 133 -3.74 12.26 -0.67
CA ARG A 133 -3.56 13.29 0.36
C ARG A 133 -4.19 14.61 -0.07
N ASN A 134 -3.90 15.08 -1.29
CA ASN A 134 -4.47 16.33 -1.81
C ASN A 134 -6.01 16.28 -1.89
N GLN A 135 -6.58 15.16 -2.33
CA GLN A 135 -8.04 14.99 -2.37
C GLN A 135 -8.64 15.01 -0.96
N LEU A 136 -8.07 14.26 -0.01
CA LEU A 136 -8.49 14.22 1.40
C LEU A 136 -8.44 15.59 2.10
N THR A 137 -7.46 16.43 1.75
CA THR A 137 -7.26 17.74 2.40
C THR A 137 -8.07 18.86 1.75
N HIS A 138 -8.26 18.84 0.43
CA HIS A 138 -8.78 20.01 -0.30
C HIS A 138 -10.10 19.80 -1.02
N LEU A 139 -10.41 18.58 -1.47
CA LEU A 139 -11.59 18.30 -2.30
C LEU A 139 -12.66 17.52 -1.54
N GLY A 140 -12.26 16.75 -0.53
CA GLY A 140 -13.06 15.67 0.01
C GLY A 140 -12.98 14.43 -0.88
N LEU A 141 -13.35 13.28 -0.31
CA LEU A 141 -13.55 12.04 -1.06
C LEU A 141 -15.04 11.71 -0.98
N ALA A 142 -15.66 11.41 -2.13
CA ALA A 142 -16.99 10.80 -2.12
C ALA A 142 -16.90 9.44 -1.38
N ARG A 143 -17.96 9.03 -0.68
CA ARG A 143 -18.03 7.72 0.00
C ARG A 143 -17.69 6.55 -0.94
N ASP A 144 -17.92 6.76 -2.23
CA ASP A 144 -17.67 5.83 -3.32
C ASP A 144 -16.16 5.62 -3.59
N ILE A 145 -15.29 6.45 -3.02
CA ILE A 145 -13.84 6.21 -3.01
C ILE A 145 -13.56 5.18 -1.93
N ASN A 146 -13.67 3.93 -2.35
CA ASN A 146 -13.01 2.72 -1.86
C ASN A 146 -11.92 2.98 -0.82
N TYR A 147 -12.28 2.91 0.47
CA TYR A 147 -11.34 2.94 1.59
C TYR A 147 -10.18 1.97 1.36
N HIS A 148 -10.44 0.79 0.78
CA HIS A 148 -9.40 -0.17 0.41
C HIS A 148 -8.32 0.42 -0.51
N HIS A 149 -8.64 1.33 -1.45
CA HIS A 149 -7.60 1.96 -2.28
C HIS A 149 -6.71 2.90 -1.49
N ILE A 150 -7.25 3.60 -0.49
CA ILE A 150 -6.46 4.44 0.41
C ILE A 150 -5.53 3.54 1.23
N LEU A 151 -6.06 2.46 1.80
CA LEU A 151 -5.30 1.48 2.58
C LEU A 151 -4.18 0.84 1.77
N LEU A 152 -4.47 0.32 0.59
CA LEU A 152 -3.44 -0.25 -0.31
C LEU A 152 -2.36 0.78 -0.68
N THR A 153 -2.72 2.06 -0.78
CA THR A 153 -1.75 3.12 -1.08
C THR A 153 -0.90 3.45 0.14
N ILE A 154 -1.47 3.47 1.34
CA ILE A 154 -0.73 3.61 2.60
C ILE A 154 0.23 2.42 2.76
N ASN A 155 -0.24 1.19 2.59
CA ASN A 155 0.59 -0.01 2.71
C ASN A 155 1.76 0.01 1.73
N SER A 156 1.50 0.36 0.46
CA SER A 156 2.57 0.51 -0.54
C SER A 156 3.60 1.57 -0.16
N ALA A 157 3.18 2.60 0.60
CA ALA A 157 4.06 3.63 1.10
C ALA A 157 4.86 3.17 2.33
N LEU A 158 4.25 2.40 3.22
CA LEU A 158 4.92 1.78 4.37
C LEU A 158 5.98 0.75 3.94
N ASP A 159 5.63 -0.09 2.97
CA ASP A 159 6.55 -1.04 2.33
C ASP A 159 7.78 -0.31 1.76
N PHE A 160 7.54 0.77 1.00
CA PHE A 160 8.64 1.61 0.50
C PHE A 160 9.46 2.26 1.62
N ILE A 161 8.83 2.65 2.73
CA ILE A 161 9.52 3.17 3.91
C ILE A 161 10.47 2.11 4.49
N VAL A 162 9.97 0.92 4.77
CA VAL A 162 10.74 -0.19 5.33
C VAL A 162 11.88 -0.62 4.39
N GLU A 163 11.63 -0.77 3.10
CA GLU A 163 12.63 -1.29 2.17
C GLU A 163 13.66 -0.23 1.76
N PHE A 164 13.20 0.99 1.43
CA PHE A 164 14.06 2.04 0.88
C PHE A 164 14.58 3.00 1.95
N PHE A 165 13.71 3.61 2.75
CA PHE A 165 14.15 4.68 3.67
C PHE A 165 14.96 4.12 4.84
N TYR A 166 14.54 2.99 5.43
CA TYR A 166 15.28 2.35 6.51
C TYR A 166 16.71 1.99 6.06
N SER A 167 16.85 1.33 4.91
CA SER A 167 18.15 0.90 4.40
C SER A 167 19.11 2.07 4.08
N LYS A 168 18.58 3.27 3.84
CA LYS A 168 19.37 4.48 3.55
C LYS A 168 19.67 5.34 4.77
N LEU A 169 18.80 5.32 5.77
CA LEU A 169 18.88 6.21 6.93
C LEU A 169 19.29 5.48 8.21
N LYS A 170 19.33 4.14 8.21
CA LYS A 170 19.79 3.36 9.34
C LYS A 170 21.21 3.78 9.74
N ASP A 171 21.31 4.28 10.96
CA ASP A 171 22.54 4.68 11.60
C ASP A 171 22.55 4.07 13.00
N GLU A 172 23.66 3.42 13.37
CA GLU A 172 23.83 2.74 14.67
C GLU A 172 23.57 3.66 15.88
N ARG A 173 23.61 4.98 15.66
CA ARG A 173 23.35 6.00 16.68
C ARG A 173 21.87 6.25 16.95
N PHE A 174 20.95 5.83 16.08
CA PHE A 174 19.52 6.12 16.16
C PHE A 174 18.69 4.85 16.39
N LYS A 175 18.82 4.24 17.57
CA LYS A 175 18.06 3.01 17.92
C LYS A 175 16.53 3.18 17.88
N GLU A 176 16.03 4.39 18.11
CA GLU A 176 14.59 4.69 18.00
C GLU A 176 14.06 4.50 16.58
N MET A 177 14.94 4.60 15.58
CA MET A 177 14.61 4.35 14.19
C MET A 177 14.15 2.91 13.99
N ASP A 178 14.90 1.94 14.53
CA ASP A 178 14.57 0.51 14.42
C ASP A 178 13.15 0.22 14.89
N PHE A 179 12.75 0.76 16.05
CA PHE A 179 11.40 0.58 16.59
C PHE A 179 10.30 1.18 15.70
N ILE A 180 10.54 2.36 15.11
CA ILE A 180 9.55 3.00 14.23
C ILE A 180 9.37 2.19 12.94
N TYR A 181 10.45 1.63 12.39
CA TYR A 181 10.38 0.81 11.17
C TYR A 181 9.81 -0.59 11.42
N GLU A 182 10.13 -1.23 12.56
CA GLU A 182 9.47 -2.46 12.99
C GLU A 182 7.95 -2.25 13.10
N LYS A 183 7.53 -1.16 13.77
CA LYS A 183 6.11 -0.81 13.84
C LYS A 183 5.49 -0.54 12.47
N ALA A 184 6.24 0.05 11.53
CA ALA A 184 5.76 0.26 10.17
C ALA A 184 5.53 -1.06 9.43
N GLN A 185 6.40 -2.06 9.66
CA GLN A 185 6.26 -3.40 9.10
C GLN A 185 5.04 -4.14 9.68
N ASP A 186 4.87 -4.13 11.01
CA ASP A 186 3.71 -4.75 11.66
C ASP A 186 2.39 -4.16 11.16
N LEU A 187 2.33 -2.82 11.04
CA LEU A 187 1.15 -2.13 10.54
C LEU A 187 0.93 -2.31 9.04
N PHE A 188 1.99 -2.53 8.25
CA PHE A 188 1.86 -2.91 6.85
C PHE A 188 1.16 -4.26 6.71
N GLU A 189 1.58 -5.27 7.48
CA GLU A 189 0.98 -6.61 7.45
C GLU A 189 -0.50 -6.57 7.88
N LEU A 190 -0.79 -5.91 9.01
CA LEU A 190 -2.16 -5.74 9.49
C LEU A 190 -3.01 -4.94 8.47
N GLY A 191 -2.43 -3.89 7.89
CA GLY A 191 -3.06 -3.05 6.90
C GLY A 191 -3.42 -3.82 5.63
N GLU A 192 -2.61 -4.78 5.17
CA GLU A 192 -2.92 -5.62 4.00
C GLU A 192 -4.10 -6.55 4.28
N ILE A 193 -4.13 -7.19 5.45
CA ILE A 193 -5.26 -8.03 5.87
C ILE A 193 -6.55 -7.21 5.91
N PHE A 194 -6.50 -6.03 6.53
CA PHE A 194 -7.66 -5.15 6.64
C PHE A 194 -8.11 -4.62 5.28
N ALA A 195 -7.17 -4.21 4.42
CA ALA A 195 -7.47 -3.74 3.06
C ALA A 195 -8.16 -4.82 2.23
N ASN A 196 -7.71 -6.09 2.33
CA ASN A 196 -8.31 -7.22 1.65
C ASN A 196 -9.76 -7.46 2.14
N SER A 197 -10.00 -7.39 3.45
CA SER A 197 -11.35 -7.52 4.02
C SER A 197 -12.30 -6.44 3.51
N ILE A 198 -11.87 -5.17 3.52
CA ILE A 198 -12.67 -4.05 3.01
C ILE A 198 -12.91 -4.17 1.50
N TRP A 199 -11.92 -4.63 0.74
CA TRP A 199 -12.06 -4.88 -0.69
C TRP A 199 -13.06 -6.01 -0.98
N SER A 200 -12.99 -7.12 -0.25
CA SER A 200 -13.92 -8.24 -0.37
C SER A 200 -15.35 -7.80 -0.07
N ALA A 201 -15.55 -7.06 1.01
CA ALA A 201 -16.86 -6.50 1.37
C ALA A 201 -17.37 -5.53 0.29
N PHE A 202 -16.50 -4.69 -0.26
CA PHE A 202 -16.87 -3.75 -1.32
C PHE A 202 -17.38 -4.48 -2.58
N TRP A 203 -16.74 -5.58 -2.96
CA TRP A 203 -17.17 -6.41 -4.09
C TRP A 203 -18.12 -7.55 -3.72
N GLY A 204 -18.69 -7.54 -2.51
CA GLY A 204 -19.51 -8.65 -1.97
C GLY A 204 -20.65 -9.07 -2.90
N TYR A 205 -21.32 -8.10 -3.54
CA TYR A 205 -22.39 -8.40 -4.51
C TYR A 205 -21.88 -9.16 -5.74
N LYS A 206 -20.66 -8.88 -6.21
CA LYS A 206 -20.05 -9.63 -7.31
C LYS A 206 -19.66 -11.02 -6.88
N PHE A 207 -19.11 -11.16 -5.68
CA PHE A 207 -18.83 -12.47 -5.11
C PHE A 207 -20.09 -13.30 -4.95
N GLU A 208 -21.21 -12.71 -4.57
CA GLU A 208 -22.50 -13.41 -4.55
C GLU A 208 -22.90 -13.93 -5.94
N LEU A 209 -22.77 -13.11 -7.00
CA LEU A 209 -23.05 -13.54 -8.38
C LEU A 209 -22.12 -14.68 -8.83
N ILE A 210 -20.83 -14.58 -8.52
CA ILE A 210 -19.83 -15.62 -8.81
C ILE A 210 -20.19 -16.91 -8.08
N ASN A 211 -20.45 -16.83 -6.77
CA ASN A 211 -20.76 -17.98 -5.92
C ASN A 211 -22.06 -18.67 -6.35
N ASN A 212 -23.07 -17.93 -6.78
CA ASN A 212 -24.30 -18.50 -7.34
C ASN A 212 -24.05 -19.21 -8.67
N SER A 213 -23.24 -18.61 -9.55
CA SER A 213 -22.84 -19.23 -10.82
C SER A 213 -22.03 -20.52 -10.60
N LEU A 214 -21.11 -20.52 -9.63
CA LEU A 214 -20.33 -21.69 -9.25
C LEU A 214 -21.20 -22.80 -8.67
N LYS A 215 -22.15 -22.48 -7.78
CA LYS A 215 -23.10 -23.47 -7.25
C LYS A 215 -23.88 -24.15 -8.37
N GLN A 216 -24.35 -23.38 -9.35
CA GLN A 216 -25.05 -23.95 -10.50
C GLN A 216 -24.13 -24.83 -11.35
N ALA A 217 -22.93 -24.33 -11.70
CA ALA A 217 -21.96 -25.10 -12.49
C ALA A 217 -21.57 -26.42 -11.80
N ILE A 218 -21.40 -26.42 -10.48
CA ILE A 218 -21.06 -27.62 -9.71
C ILE A 218 -22.24 -28.61 -9.66
N LEU A 219 -23.49 -28.14 -9.60
CA LEU A 219 -24.66 -29.02 -9.72
C LEU A 219 -24.69 -29.70 -11.09
N GLU A 220 -24.46 -28.93 -12.16
CA GLU A 220 -24.41 -29.46 -13.54
C GLU A 220 -23.24 -30.47 -13.71
N LEU A 221 -22.06 -30.18 -13.16
CA LEU A 221 -20.91 -31.10 -13.16
C LEU A 221 -21.19 -32.39 -12.39
N LYS A 222 -21.86 -32.30 -11.24
CA LYS A 222 -22.29 -33.48 -10.46
C LYS A 222 -23.29 -34.34 -11.20
N GLU A 223 -24.05 -33.78 -12.12
CA GLU A 223 -25.03 -34.52 -12.92
C GLU A 223 -24.44 -35.15 -14.19
N ASN A 224 -23.29 -34.65 -14.64
CA ASN A 224 -22.58 -35.09 -15.84
C ASN A 224 -22.20 -36.58 -15.80
N GLU A 225 -22.57 -37.34 -16.84
CA GLU A 225 -22.33 -38.79 -16.91
C GLU A 225 -20.86 -39.16 -17.03
N GLU A 226 -20.03 -38.35 -17.71
CA GLU A 226 -18.60 -38.61 -17.85
C GLU A 226 -17.91 -38.55 -16.49
N ILE A 227 -18.19 -37.50 -15.70
CA ILE A 227 -17.63 -37.32 -14.34
C ILE A 227 -18.09 -38.43 -13.39
N LYS A 228 -19.36 -38.83 -13.45
CA LYS A 228 -19.87 -39.96 -12.66
C LYS A 228 -19.17 -41.26 -13.04
N SER A 229 -18.99 -41.49 -14.34
CA SER A 229 -18.37 -42.71 -14.85
C SER A 229 -16.87 -42.78 -14.56
N SER A 230 -16.20 -41.64 -14.41
CA SER A 230 -14.78 -41.56 -14.03
C SER A 230 -14.53 -41.73 -12.54
N GLY A 231 -15.58 -41.90 -11.72
CA GLY A 231 -15.44 -42.04 -10.27
C GLY A 231 -14.93 -40.78 -9.59
N ILE A 232 -15.19 -39.58 -10.14
CA ILE A 232 -14.74 -38.32 -9.54
C ILE A 232 -15.89 -37.69 -8.76
N ILE A 233 -15.64 -37.32 -7.52
CA ILE A 233 -16.53 -36.54 -6.66
C ILE A 233 -16.07 -35.09 -6.69
N VAL A 234 -17.01 -34.18 -6.98
CA VAL A 234 -16.74 -32.74 -6.99
C VAL A 234 -17.41 -32.10 -5.77
N ASN A 235 -16.66 -31.38 -4.93
CA ASN A 235 -17.20 -30.66 -3.79
C ASN A 235 -16.95 -29.17 -3.91
N LEU A 236 -17.87 -28.36 -3.37
CA LEU A 236 -17.76 -26.90 -3.31
C LEU A 236 -17.93 -26.47 -1.86
N TYR A 237 -16.91 -25.80 -1.34
CA TYR A 237 -16.88 -25.21 0.00
C TYR A 237 -16.83 -23.70 -0.18
N ILE A 238 -17.91 -23.01 0.17
CA ILE A 238 -17.93 -21.55 0.26
C ILE A 238 -17.93 -21.21 1.74
N GLU A 239 -17.13 -20.22 2.16
CA GLU A 239 -17.22 -19.72 3.53
C GLU A 239 -18.63 -19.27 3.88
N LYS A 240 -18.96 -19.16 5.18
CA LYS A 240 -20.34 -19.15 5.72
C LYS A 240 -21.36 -18.20 5.06
N ASN A 241 -20.92 -17.20 4.30
CA ASN A 241 -21.78 -16.19 3.66
C ASN A 241 -21.79 -16.33 2.13
N THR A 242 -22.93 -16.03 1.50
CA THR A 242 -23.06 -16.07 0.03
C THR A 242 -22.17 -15.06 -0.70
N GLU A 243 -21.79 -13.98 -0.03
CA GLU A 243 -20.88 -12.93 -0.51
C GLU A 243 -19.39 -13.22 -0.25
N ALA A 244 -19.05 -14.43 0.21
CA ALA A 244 -17.66 -14.78 0.52
C ALA A 244 -16.74 -14.65 -0.70
N SER A 245 -15.60 -13.99 -0.52
CA SER A 245 -14.56 -13.84 -1.55
C SER A 245 -13.65 -15.07 -1.68
N THR A 246 -13.86 -16.08 -0.83
CA THR A 246 -13.06 -17.30 -0.72
C THR A 246 -13.96 -18.52 -0.84
N TYR A 247 -13.51 -19.50 -1.60
CA TYR A 247 -14.15 -20.80 -1.78
C TYR A 247 -13.11 -21.81 -2.25
N THR A 248 -13.42 -23.09 -2.09
CA THR A 248 -12.61 -24.20 -2.58
C THR A 248 -13.49 -25.16 -3.35
N ILE A 249 -13.04 -25.55 -4.54
CA ILE A 249 -13.62 -26.64 -5.31
C ILE A 249 -12.63 -27.80 -5.26
N GLU A 250 -13.06 -28.93 -4.71
CA GLU A 250 -12.24 -30.12 -4.60
C GLU A 250 -12.71 -31.18 -5.58
N PHE A 251 -11.76 -31.83 -6.24
CA PHE A 251 -11.98 -33.01 -7.07
C PHE A 251 -11.33 -34.20 -6.37
N ILE A 252 -12.13 -35.19 -6.00
CA ILE A 252 -11.74 -36.33 -5.17
C ILE A 252 -11.99 -37.62 -5.94
N ASP A 253 -11.07 -38.56 -5.86
CA ASP A 253 -11.24 -39.91 -6.39
C ASP A 253 -12.17 -40.71 -5.45
N SER A 254 -13.28 -41.24 -5.99
CA SER A 254 -14.30 -41.93 -5.20
C SER A 254 -13.86 -43.29 -4.64
N GLU A 255 -12.83 -43.91 -5.20
CA GLU A 255 -12.34 -45.22 -4.75
C GLU A 255 -11.29 -45.07 -3.65
N THR A 256 -10.40 -44.08 -3.80
CA THR A 256 -9.25 -43.87 -2.89
C THR A 256 -9.50 -42.80 -1.82
N GLU A 257 -10.52 -41.96 -2.00
CA GLU A 257 -10.77 -40.74 -1.22
C GLU A 257 -9.61 -39.72 -1.28
N GLU A 258 -8.68 -39.86 -2.23
CA GLU A 258 -7.57 -38.92 -2.42
C GLU A 258 -8.01 -37.70 -3.22
N GLN A 259 -7.51 -36.52 -2.83
CA GLN A 259 -7.72 -35.28 -3.55
C GLN A 259 -6.89 -35.27 -4.83
N ILE A 260 -7.58 -35.26 -5.97
CA ILE A 260 -6.99 -35.21 -7.32
C ILE A 260 -6.59 -33.78 -7.66
N ASN A 261 -7.46 -32.82 -7.33
CA ASN A 261 -7.24 -31.42 -7.67
C ASN A 261 -8.01 -30.48 -6.73
N GLU A 262 -7.53 -29.24 -6.63
CA GLU A 262 -8.16 -28.14 -5.90
C GLU A 262 -8.26 -26.92 -6.79
N VAL A 263 -9.36 -26.19 -6.76
CA VAL A 263 -9.48 -24.88 -7.41
C VAL A 263 -9.96 -23.86 -6.39
N SER A 264 -9.24 -22.75 -6.28
CA SER A 264 -9.55 -21.68 -5.34
C SER A 264 -9.28 -20.29 -5.93
N PRO A 265 -9.94 -19.24 -5.42
CA PRO A 265 -9.72 -17.88 -5.89
C PRO A 265 -8.45 -17.28 -5.27
N LEU A 266 -7.59 -16.72 -6.11
CA LEU A 266 -6.56 -15.76 -5.73
C LEU A 266 -7.08 -14.34 -5.96
N ASN A 267 -7.34 -13.63 -4.88
CA ASN A 267 -7.80 -12.25 -4.91
C ASN A 267 -6.61 -11.28 -5.00
N LEU A 268 -6.68 -10.33 -5.94
CA LEU A 268 -5.68 -9.31 -6.18
C LEU A 268 -6.29 -7.90 -6.04
N PRO A 269 -6.50 -7.39 -4.81
CA PRO A 269 -7.17 -6.11 -4.57
C PRO A 269 -6.51 -4.90 -5.23
N ARG A 270 -5.19 -4.93 -5.41
CA ARG A 270 -4.46 -3.86 -6.12
C ARG A 270 -4.85 -3.71 -7.59
N LEU A 271 -5.37 -4.79 -8.20
CA LEU A 271 -5.79 -4.84 -9.58
C LEU A 271 -7.31 -4.89 -9.74
N ASP A 272 -8.05 -5.04 -8.64
CA ASP A 272 -9.48 -5.36 -8.62
C ASP A 272 -9.79 -6.63 -9.43
N VAL A 273 -8.98 -7.67 -9.26
CA VAL A 273 -9.08 -8.93 -10.01
C VAL A 273 -9.18 -10.12 -9.08
N THR A 274 -9.98 -11.11 -9.44
CA THR A 274 -9.91 -12.46 -8.87
C THR A 274 -9.47 -13.43 -9.96
N ILE A 275 -8.45 -14.24 -9.66
CA ILE A 275 -7.96 -15.31 -10.51
C ILE A 275 -8.47 -16.63 -9.93
N ILE A 276 -9.01 -17.51 -10.77
CA ILE A 276 -9.43 -18.86 -10.38
C ILE A 276 -8.39 -19.83 -10.94
N SER A 277 -7.64 -20.52 -10.08
CA SER A 277 -6.57 -21.44 -10.49
C SER A 277 -6.52 -22.69 -9.62
N SER A 278 -5.90 -23.76 -10.13
CA SER A 278 -5.63 -24.97 -9.33
C SER A 278 -4.20 -24.99 -8.84
N ASP A 279 -3.98 -24.59 -7.58
CA ASP A 279 -2.72 -24.07 -7.04
C ASP A 279 -2.52 -22.58 -7.40
N SER A 280 -2.29 -21.76 -6.38
CA SER A 280 -2.14 -20.31 -6.49
C SER A 280 -0.80 -19.89 -7.09
N VAL A 281 0.17 -20.81 -7.20
CA VAL A 281 1.54 -20.49 -7.64
C VAL A 281 1.91 -21.11 -8.99
N HIS A 282 1.53 -22.37 -9.26
CA HIS A 282 1.95 -23.10 -10.47
C HIS A 282 0.80 -23.75 -11.26
N GLY A 283 -0.43 -23.47 -10.85
CA GLY A 283 -1.63 -24.03 -11.45
C GLY A 283 -2.01 -23.50 -12.82
N PRO A 284 -2.76 -24.28 -13.63
CA PRO A 284 -3.56 -23.69 -14.69
C PRO A 284 -4.54 -22.65 -14.13
N VAL A 285 -4.64 -21.53 -14.83
CA VAL A 285 -5.64 -20.49 -14.58
C VAL A 285 -6.87 -20.80 -15.39
N TYR A 286 -8.01 -21.01 -14.72
CA TYR A 286 -9.28 -21.32 -15.37
C TYR A 286 -10.07 -20.06 -15.72
N ALA A 287 -9.96 -19.02 -14.90
CA ALA A 287 -10.66 -17.77 -15.15
C ALA A 287 -9.98 -16.57 -14.52
N VAL A 288 -10.16 -15.41 -15.14
CA VAL A 288 -9.78 -14.11 -14.60
C VAL A 288 -11.00 -13.19 -14.61
N ILE A 289 -11.35 -12.69 -13.43
CA ILE A 289 -12.51 -11.83 -13.22
C ILE A 289 -12.01 -10.41 -12.90
N ASP A 290 -12.26 -9.47 -13.81
CA ASP A 290 -12.03 -8.03 -13.55
C ASP A 290 -13.28 -7.43 -12.91
N HIS A 291 -13.19 -7.09 -11.62
CA HIS A 291 -14.31 -6.55 -10.86
C HIS A 291 -14.71 -5.14 -11.31
N ARG A 292 -13.93 -4.45 -12.14
CA ARG A 292 -14.30 -3.12 -12.66
C ARG A 292 -15.15 -3.21 -13.92
N LYS A 293 -15.15 -4.34 -14.62
CA LYS A 293 -15.97 -4.54 -15.83
C LYS A 293 -17.40 -4.90 -15.45
N HIS A 294 -18.38 -4.40 -16.22
CA HIS A 294 -19.78 -4.80 -16.06
C HIS A 294 -20.00 -6.20 -16.65
N ASP A 295 -20.45 -7.14 -15.81
CA ASP A 295 -21.09 -8.47 -15.97
C ASP A 295 -20.90 -9.35 -17.22
N LYS A 296 -20.08 -9.03 -18.22
CA LYS A 296 -20.02 -9.78 -19.49
C LYS A 296 -18.65 -10.17 -20.01
N GLU A 297 -17.57 -9.83 -19.31
CA GLU A 297 -16.21 -10.21 -19.74
C GLU A 297 -15.51 -11.02 -18.66
N VAL A 298 -15.90 -12.29 -18.53
CA VAL A 298 -15.07 -13.31 -17.88
C VAL A 298 -14.09 -13.82 -18.94
N PHE A 299 -12.80 -13.63 -18.72
CA PHE A 299 -11.79 -14.22 -19.59
C PHE A 299 -11.52 -15.64 -19.08
N VAL A 300 -12.09 -16.62 -19.77
CA VAL A 300 -11.82 -18.05 -19.58
C VAL A 300 -10.66 -18.40 -20.50
N TYR A 301 -9.57 -18.93 -19.94
CA TYR A 301 -8.37 -19.36 -20.69
C TYR A 301 -8.22 -20.88 -20.64
#